data_AF-A0A5B6ZFM1-F1
#
_entry.id   AF-A0A5B6ZFM1-F1
#
_cell.length_a   1.000
_cell.length_b   1.000
_cell.length_c   1.000
_cell.angle_alpha   90.00
_cell.angle_beta   90.00
_cell.angle_gamma   90.00
#
_symmetry.space_group_name_H-M   'P 1'
#
loop_
_entity.id
_entity.type
_entity.pdbx_description
1 polymer ?
#
loop_
_entity_poly.entity_id
_entity_poly.type
_entity_poly.pdbx_seq_one_letter_code
_entity_poly.pdbx_strand_id
1 'polypeptide(L)'
;WYTVLGNHDYRGDALAQLSPILTKRDSRWLCLRSYIVNGEIAEFFFVDTTPFQDKYFTELDDHTYDWRGILPREKYLSNILKDVDLALRESTAKWKIVVGHHTIRSAGHHGDTTELVTQLLPILQANNDSPLQFLTSGGGSKAWRGGVNWWNPKEMKFYYDGQGFMTMKITQTDVDIKFYDIVGNVLHKWTATKPLYSPM
;
A
#
# COMPACT_ATOMS: atom_id res chain seq x y z
N TRP A 1 5.15 0.62 -14.82
CA TRP A 1 5.38 0.90 -13.41
C TRP A 1 4.33 1.88 -12.93
N TYR A 2 3.48 1.39 -12.05
CA TYR A 2 2.54 2.20 -11.28
C TYR A 2 3.15 2.34 -9.89
N THR A 3 3.52 3.56 -9.50
CA THR A 3 4.24 3.84 -8.26
C THR A 3 3.49 4.85 -7.40
N VAL A 4 3.74 4.81 -6.09
CA VAL A 4 3.27 5.79 -5.11
C VAL A 4 4.47 6.23 -4.27
N LEU A 5 4.47 7.47 -3.81
CA LEU A 5 5.58 8.06 -3.07
C LEU A 5 5.73 7.43 -1.67
N GLY A 6 6.98 7.19 -1.28
CA GLY A 6 7.35 6.86 0.09
C GLY A 6 7.98 8.03 0.84
N ASN A 7 8.21 7.85 2.13
CA ASN A 7 8.79 8.89 2.99
C ASN A 7 10.17 9.37 2.49
N HIS A 8 10.95 8.50 1.85
CA HIS A 8 12.25 8.87 1.29
C HIS A 8 12.15 9.72 0.01
N ASP A 9 11.09 9.57 -0.78
CA ASP A 9 10.83 10.47 -1.91
C ASP A 9 10.50 11.87 -1.41
N TYR A 10 9.74 11.94 -0.31
CA TYR A 10 9.45 13.19 0.38
C TYR A 10 10.68 13.81 1.05
N ARG A 11 11.72 13.04 1.40
CA ARG A 11 12.99 13.62 1.87
C ARG A 11 13.80 14.26 0.74
N GLY A 12 13.49 13.93 -0.51
CA GLY A 12 14.07 14.52 -1.71
C GLY A 12 13.13 15.55 -2.36
N ASP A 13 13.13 15.58 -3.69
CA ASP A 13 12.17 16.39 -4.46
C ASP A 13 10.99 15.52 -4.90
N ALA A 14 9.90 15.56 -4.13
CA ALA A 14 8.70 14.77 -4.43
C ALA A 14 8.06 15.20 -5.75
N LEU A 15 8.11 16.50 -6.09
CA LEU A 15 7.55 17.00 -7.34
C LEU A 15 8.34 16.52 -8.56
N ALA A 16 9.65 16.27 -8.43
CA ALA A 16 10.44 15.68 -9.51
C ALA A 16 9.95 14.28 -9.88
N GLN A 17 9.64 13.43 -8.89
CA GLN A 17 9.11 12.07 -9.09
C GLN A 17 7.71 12.09 -9.75
N LEU A 18 6.90 13.09 -9.40
CA LEU A 18 5.55 13.32 -9.94
C LEU A 18 5.55 14.01 -11.31
N SER A 19 6.71 14.46 -11.81
CA SER A 19 6.80 15.27 -13.00
C SER A 19 6.34 14.48 -14.24
N PRO A 20 5.40 15.02 -15.05
CA PRO A 20 5.01 14.40 -16.32
C PRO A 20 6.16 14.25 -17.31
N ILE A 21 7.27 14.96 -17.11
CA ILE A 21 8.49 14.81 -17.93
C ILE A 21 9.05 13.39 -17.80
N LEU A 22 8.96 12.75 -16.62
CA LEU A 22 9.41 11.37 -16.44
C LEU A 22 8.57 10.39 -17.24
N THR A 23 7.24 10.54 -17.23
CA THR A 23 6.33 9.74 -18.06
C THR A 23 6.53 9.98 -19.55
N LYS A 24 6.84 11.22 -19.97
CA LYS A 24 7.20 11.53 -21.37
C LYS A 24 8.51 10.88 -21.79
N ARG A 25 9.48 10.76 -20.86
CA ARG A 25 10.77 10.12 -21.11
C ARG A 25 10.67 8.60 -21.15
N ASP A 26 9.88 8.03 -20.25
CA ASP A 26 9.58 6.61 -20.19
C ASP A 26 8.09 6.41 -19.90
N SER A 27 7.33 5.98 -20.92
CA SER A 27 5.88 5.78 -20.80
C SER A 27 5.49 4.70 -19.80
N ARG A 28 6.45 3.88 -19.35
CA ARG A 28 6.23 2.91 -18.28
C ARG A 28 6.25 3.56 -16.91
N TRP A 29 6.66 4.82 -16.74
CA TRP A 29 6.67 5.49 -15.44
C TRP A 29 5.37 6.24 -15.20
N LEU A 30 4.55 5.78 -14.25
CA LEU A 30 3.42 6.53 -13.71
C LEU A 30 3.56 6.64 -12.19
N CYS A 31 3.85 7.85 -11.72
CA CYS A 31 3.91 8.19 -10.31
C CYS A 31 2.98 9.38 -10.05
N LEU A 32 1.93 9.16 -9.26
CA LEU A 32 1.04 10.19 -8.75
C LEU A 32 0.91 10.02 -7.23
N ARG A 33 0.32 11.00 -6.54
CA ARG A 33 0.14 10.92 -5.08
C ARG A 33 -0.86 9.83 -4.70
N SER A 34 -2.12 10.00 -5.13
CA SER A 34 -3.18 9.01 -4.98
C SER A 34 -3.94 8.91 -6.29
N TYR A 35 -4.23 7.69 -6.75
CA TYR A 35 -4.87 7.45 -8.04
C TYR A 35 -5.37 6.00 -8.14
N ILE A 36 -6.23 5.75 -9.12
CA ILE A 36 -6.82 4.44 -9.36
C ILE A 36 -6.31 3.90 -10.68
N VAL A 37 -5.95 2.62 -10.70
CA VAL A 37 -5.68 1.87 -11.92
C VAL A 37 -6.76 0.82 -12.08
N ASN A 38 -7.57 0.96 -13.12
CA ASN A 38 -8.58 -0.01 -13.50
C ASN A 38 -7.95 -1.05 -14.45
N GLY A 39 -7.89 -2.30 -13.99
CA GLY A 39 -7.41 -3.46 -14.74
C GLY A 39 -8.55 -4.38 -15.19
N GLU A 40 -9.77 -3.85 -15.30
CA GLU A 40 -11.04 -4.51 -15.65
C GLU A 40 -11.52 -5.55 -14.63
N ILE A 41 -10.68 -6.52 -14.30
CA ILE A 41 -10.97 -7.58 -13.32
C ILE A 41 -10.60 -7.17 -11.88
N ALA A 42 -9.72 -6.18 -11.77
CA ALA A 42 -9.20 -5.67 -10.52
C ALA A 42 -9.04 -4.15 -10.57
N GLU A 43 -9.30 -3.49 -9.45
CA GLU A 43 -8.99 -2.06 -9.27
C GLU A 43 -7.93 -1.89 -8.18
N PHE A 44 -6.92 -1.11 -8.53
CA PHE A 44 -5.81 -0.76 -7.63
C PHE A 44 -5.95 0.68 -7.19
N PHE A 45 -6.08 0.88 -5.88
CA PHE A 45 -6.24 2.19 -5.24
C PHE A 45 -4.91 2.57 -4.61
N PHE A 46 -4.12 3.38 -5.32
CA PHE A 46 -2.86 3.90 -4.80
C PHE A 46 -3.15 5.07 -3.86
N VAL A 47 -2.60 5.02 -2.65
CA VAL A 47 -2.86 5.98 -1.57
C VAL A 47 -1.53 6.57 -1.08
N ASP A 48 -1.43 7.89 -1.10
CA ASP A 48 -0.30 8.61 -0.50
C ASP A 48 -0.33 8.49 1.03
N THR A 49 0.27 7.43 1.54
CA THR A 49 0.31 7.15 2.98
C THR A 49 1.29 8.04 3.77
N THR A 50 2.21 8.74 3.11
CA THR A 50 3.29 9.45 3.81
C THR A 50 2.79 10.61 4.68
N PRO A 51 1.88 11.47 4.20
CA PRO A 51 1.33 12.56 5.01
C PRO A 51 0.50 12.10 6.22
N PHE A 52 0.13 10.82 6.33
CA PHE A 52 -0.61 10.33 7.50
C PHE A 52 0.26 10.27 8.75
N GLN A 53 1.58 10.11 8.61
CA GLN A 53 2.46 9.92 9.75
C GLN A 53 2.73 11.24 10.48
N ASP A 54 2.28 11.35 11.73
CA ASP A 54 2.36 12.58 12.53
C ASP A 54 3.80 13.00 12.83
N LYS A 55 4.66 12.03 13.15
CA LYS A 55 6.07 12.29 13.48
C LYS A 55 6.84 13.05 12.40
N TYR A 56 6.46 12.92 11.11
CA TYR A 56 7.14 13.67 10.04
C TYR A 56 6.81 15.18 10.05
N PHE A 57 5.83 15.61 10.86
CA PHE A 57 5.44 17.01 11.03
C PHE A 57 5.73 17.55 12.43
N THR A 58 5.79 16.69 13.44
CA THR A 58 5.85 17.11 14.86
C THR A 58 7.16 16.79 15.54
N GLU A 59 7.88 15.76 15.12
CA GLU A 59 9.17 15.40 15.71
C GLU A 59 10.30 16.20 15.06
N LEU A 60 11.22 16.69 15.89
CA LEU A 60 12.48 17.28 15.44
C LEU A 60 13.40 16.14 14.99
N ASP A 61 13.14 15.58 13.82
CA ASP A 61 14.01 14.63 13.14
C ASP A 61 15.03 15.39 12.28
N ASP A 62 16.18 14.80 11.98
CA ASP A 62 17.24 15.36 11.12
C ASP A 62 16.87 15.33 9.62
N HIS A 63 15.57 15.26 9.33
CA HIS A 63 15.03 15.05 7.99
C HIS A 63 14.09 16.17 7.60
N THR A 64 14.40 16.82 6.48
CA THR A 64 13.50 17.76 5.82
C THR A 64 12.59 17.02 4.87
N TYR A 65 11.30 17.34 4.88
CA TYR A 65 10.30 16.74 4.00
C TYR A 65 9.69 17.79 3.06
N ASP A 66 9.50 17.42 1.80
CA ASP A 66 8.89 18.23 0.75
C ASP A 66 7.35 18.18 0.82
N TRP A 67 6.78 19.11 1.59
CA TRP A 67 5.33 19.21 1.76
C TRP A 67 4.63 20.09 0.71
N ARG A 68 5.30 20.45 -0.40
CA ARG A 68 4.67 21.24 -1.47
C ARG A 68 3.45 20.51 -2.04
N GLY A 69 2.29 21.16 -1.97
CA GLY A 69 1.02 20.60 -2.42
C GLY A 69 0.35 19.62 -1.44
N ILE A 70 0.90 19.45 -0.23
CA ILE A 70 0.28 18.67 0.87
C ILE A 70 -0.40 19.58 1.88
N LEU A 71 0.12 20.79 2.08
CA LEU A 71 -0.44 21.71 3.06
C LEU A 71 -1.68 22.45 2.51
N PRO A 72 -2.72 22.70 3.33
CA PRO A 72 -2.90 22.28 4.73
C PRO A 72 -3.13 20.77 4.87
N ARG A 73 -2.38 20.13 5.78
CA ARG A 73 -2.30 18.67 5.92
C ARG A 73 -3.65 18.04 6.23
N GLU A 74 -4.41 18.62 7.14
CA GLU A 74 -5.71 18.09 7.58
C GLU A 74 -6.70 18.05 6.40
N LYS A 75 -6.70 19.11 5.58
CA LYS A 75 -7.52 19.17 4.37
C LYS A 75 -7.09 18.12 3.34
N TYR A 76 -5.78 17.94 3.16
CA TYR A 76 -5.24 16.94 2.24
C TYR A 76 -5.62 15.51 2.66
N LEU A 77 -5.44 15.16 3.94
CA LEU A 77 -5.80 13.85 4.48
C LEU A 77 -7.31 13.61 4.40
N SER A 78 -8.13 14.60 4.75
CA SER A 78 -9.59 14.52 4.65
C SER A 78 -10.04 14.24 3.21
N ASN A 79 -9.42 14.88 2.22
CA ASN A 79 -9.72 14.63 0.81
C ASN A 79 -9.32 13.21 0.40
N ILE A 80 -8.11 12.74 0.74
CA ILE A 80 -7.69 11.35 0.41
C ILE A 80 -8.68 10.34 1.01
N LEU A 81 -9.03 10.49 2.28
CA LEU A 81 -9.93 9.56 2.96
C LEU A 81 -11.31 9.54 2.29
N LYS A 82 -11.84 10.71 1.92
CA LYS A 82 -13.09 10.82 1.18
C LYS A 82 -13.01 10.18 -0.21
N ASP A 83 -11.94 10.44 -0.93
CA ASP A 83 -11.75 9.93 -2.30
C ASP A 83 -11.59 8.40 -2.30
N VAL A 84 -10.84 7.84 -1.36
CA VAL A 84 -10.69 6.38 -1.20
C VAL A 84 -12.00 5.72 -0.77
N ASP A 85 -12.72 6.28 0.19
CA ASP A 85 -14.03 5.77 0.63
C ASP A 85 -15.04 5.77 -0.52
N LEU A 86 -15.13 6.88 -1.25
CA LEU A 86 -16.03 7.00 -2.41
C LEU A 86 -15.65 5.99 -3.49
N ALA A 87 -14.37 5.92 -3.86
CA ALA A 87 -13.90 5.03 -4.90
C ALA A 87 -14.11 3.55 -4.56
N LEU A 88 -13.92 3.15 -3.30
CA LEU A 88 -14.18 1.78 -2.85
C LEU A 88 -15.68 1.44 -2.91
N ARG A 89 -16.56 2.38 -2.54
CA ARG A 89 -18.02 2.19 -2.59
C ARG A 89 -18.56 2.11 -4.01
N GLU A 90 -18.02 2.92 -4.92
CA GLU A 90 -18.45 2.96 -6.32
C GLU A 90 -17.86 1.82 -7.15
N SER A 91 -16.75 1.22 -6.68
CA SER A 91 -16.06 0.14 -7.36
C SER A 91 -16.87 -1.16 -7.42
N THR A 92 -17.21 -1.57 -8.63
CA THR A 92 -17.82 -2.87 -8.93
C THR A 92 -16.78 -3.97 -9.16
N ALA A 93 -15.49 -3.65 -9.06
CA ALA A 93 -14.41 -4.61 -9.27
C ALA A 93 -14.47 -5.73 -8.22
N LYS A 94 -14.24 -6.96 -8.69
CA LYS A 94 -14.24 -8.16 -7.84
C LYS A 94 -13.04 -8.19 -6.90
N TRP A 95 -11.90 -7.74 -7.41
CA TRP A 95 -10.65 -7.63 -6.68
C TRP A 95 -10.33 -6.15 -6.49
N LYS A 96 -10.30 -5.71 -5.23
CA LYS A 96 -9.94 -4.36 -4.84
C LYS A 96 -8.61 -4.44 -4.09
N ILE A 97 -7.60 -3.73 -4.55
CA ILE A 97 -6.24 -3.77 -3.99
C ILE A 97 -5.84 -2.36 -3.61
N VAL A 98 -5.61 -2.10 -2.33
CA VAL A 98 -5.11 -0.80 -1.85
C VAL A 98 -3.59 -0.88 -1.73
N VAL A 99 -2.90 0.08 -2.34
CA VAL A 99 -1.43 0.13 -2.40
C VAL A 99 -0.94 1.40 -1.73
N GLY A 100 -0.01 1.27 -0.79
CA GLY A 100 0.60 2.38 -0.06
C GLY A 100 2.01 2.03 0.40
N HIS A 101 2.76 3.03 0.84
CA HIS A 101 4.13 2.86 1.32
C HIS A 101 4.19 2.40 2.78
N HIS A 102 3.39 3.02 3.65
CA HIS A 102 3.35 2.70 5.08
C HIS A 102 2.37 1.56 5.38
N THR A 103 2.71 0.73 6.37
CA THR A 103 1.96 -0.47 6.71
C THR A 103 0.85 -0.20 7.72
N ILE A 104 -0.35 -0.73 7.44
CA ILE A 104 -1.45 -0.78 8.42
C ILE A 104 -1.19 -1.87 9.46
N ARG A 105 -0.71 -3.05 9.01
CA ARG A 105 -0.32 -4.20 9.85
C ARG A 105 1.07 -4.69 9.46
N SER A 106 2.02 -4.73 10.39
CA SER A 106 3.37 -5.25 10.13
C SER A 106 4.09 -5.73 11.38
N ALA A 107 4.68 -6.93 11.30
CA ALA A 107 5.62 -7.43 12.31
C ALA A 107 7.07 -6.95 12.09
N GLY A 108 7.33 -6.17 11.04
CA GLY A 108 8.65 -5.58 10.78
C GLY A 108 8.96 -4.43 11.73
N HIS A 109 10.20 -3.92 11.65
CA HIS A 109 10.70 -2.85 12.53
C HIS A 109 9.81 -1.61 12.58
N HIS A 110 9.18 -1.23 11.47
CA HIS A 110 8.30 -0.06 11.42
C HIS A 110 6.96 -0.28 12.15
N GLY A 111 6.53 -1.52 12.32
CA GLY A 111 5.26 -1.84 12.97
C GLY A 111 4.05 -1.29 12.22
N ASP A 112 2.97 -1.12 12.96
CA ASP A 112 1.74 -0.51 12.48
C ASP A 112 1.86 1.01 12.46
N THR A 113 1.38 1.63 11.39
CA THR A 113 1.18 3.08 11.37
C THR A 113 -0.13 3.41 12.04
N THR A 114 -0.07 3.92 13.27
CA THR A 114 -1.24 4.20 14.13
C THR A 114 -2.28 5.06 13.41
N GLU A 115 -1.85 6.08 12.68
CA GLU A 115 -2.71 7.01 11.97
C GLU A 115 -3.49 6.32 10.84
N LEU A 116 -2.86 5.36 10.14
CA LEU A 116 -3.56 4.55 9.14
C LEU A 116 -4.53 3.55 9.79
N VAL A 117 -4.17 2.97 10.94
CA VAL A 117 -5.07 2.09 11.72
C VAL A 117 -6.29 2.86 12.21
N THR A 118 -6.13 4.13 12.59
CA THR A 118 -7.23 4.96 13.10
C THR A 118 -8.07 5.58 11.99
N GLN A 119 -7.47 6.00 10.88
CA GLN A 119 -8.15 6.81 9.87
C GLN A 119 -8.53 6.02 8.61
N LEU A 120 -7.62 5.21 8.07
CA LEU A 120 -7.82 4.50 6.80
C LEU A 120 -8.44 3.11 6.99
N LEU A 121 -7.98 2.35 7.98
CA LEU A 121 -8.48 0.99 8.22
C LEU A 121 -10.00 0.92 8.41
N PRO A 122 -10.67 1.84 9.14
CA PRO A 122 -12.13 1.81 9.25
C PRO A 122 -12.84 1.93 7.89
N ILE A 123 -12.28 2.70 6.95
CA ILE A 123 -12.82 2.81 5.58
C ILE A 123 -12.67 1.48 4.84
N LEU A 124 -11.52 0.82 4.96
CA LEU A 124 -11.29 -0.48 4.34
C LEU A 124 -12.21 -1.56 4.92
N GLN A 125 -12.47 -1.51 6.23
CA GLN A 125 -13.37 -2.43 6.93
C GLN A 125 -14.85 -2.16 6.65
N ALA A 126 -15.25 -0.90 6.43
CA ALA A 126 -16.62 -0.55 6.09
C ALA A 126 -17.00 -1.02 4.67
N ASN A 127 -16.03 -1.14 3.77
CA ASN A 127 -16.20 -1.61 2.40
C ASN A 127 -15.90 -3.12 2.24
N ASN A 128 -16.08 -3.90 3.31
CA ASN A 128 -15.60 -5.27 3.42
C ASN A 128 -16.66 -6.33 3.11
N ASP A 129 -16.94 -6.54 1.81
CA ASP A 129 -17.77 -7.67 1.36
C ASP A 129 -17.02 -9.02 1.39
N SER A 130 -15.72 -9.02 1.71
CA SER A 130 -14.86 -10.21 1.75
C SER A 130 -13.66 -9.99 2.66
N PRO A 131 -13.10 -11.01 3.35
CA PRO A 131 -12.03 -10.83 4.33
C PRO A 131 -10.84 -9.98 3.87
N LEU A 132 -10.58 -8.87 4.56
CA LEU A 132 -9.43 -8.01 4.33
C LEU A 132 -8.11 -8.74 4.62
N GLN A 133 -7.15 -8.63 3.71
CA GLN A 133 -5.80 -9.18 3.82
C GLN A 133 -4.76 -8.07 3.85
N PHE A 134 -3.75 -8.19 4.70
CA PHE A 134 -2.60 -7.29 4.73
C PHE A 134 -1.37 -8.00 4.19
N LEU A 135 -0.72 -7.36 3.21
CA LEU A 135 0.45 -7.89 2.53
C LEU A 135 1.51 -6.80 2.52
N THR A 136 2.72 -7.15 2.91
CA THR A 136 3.85 -6.22 2.89
C THR A 136 5.02 -6.88 2.19
N SER A 137 5.65 -6.16 1.26
CA SER A 137 6.84 -6.60 0.54
C SER A 137 7.74 -5.39 0.27
N GLY A 138 9.05 -5.60 0.19
CA GLY A 138 10.02 -4.58 -0.19
C GLY A 138 10.40 -3.60 0.93
N GLY A 139 10.95 -2.44 0.53
CA GLY A 139 11.63 -1.50 1.43
C GLY A 139 10.78 -0.90 2.56
N GLY A 140 9.46 -0.86 2.41
CA GLY A 140 8.54 -0.35 3.45
C GLY A 140 8.48 -1.22 4.71
N SER A 141 8.86 -2.51 4.63
CA SER A 141 8.89 -3.39 5.81
C SER A 141 10.11 -3.18 6.71
N LYS A 142 11.20 -2.63 6.15
CA LYS A 142 12.56 -2.67 6.73
C LYS A 142 12.92 -4.06 7.30
N ALA A 143 12.41 -5.12 6.65
CA ALA A 143 12.89 -6.48 6.85
C ALA A 143 14.35 -6.58 6.35
N TRP A 144 15.09 -7.59 6.79
CA TRP A 144 16.55 -7.79 6.64
C TRP A 144 17.44 -7.17 7.73
N ARG A 145 16.93 -6.96 8.95
CA ARG A 145 17.73 -6.37 10.05
C ARG A 145 17.62 -7.11 11.38
N GLY A 146 17.04 -8.32 11.41
CA GLY A 146 16.79 -9.07 12.65
C GLY A 146 15.70 -8.46 13.53
N GLY A 147 15.05 -7.38 13.07
CA GLY A 147 14.07 -6.61 13.82
C GLY A 147 12.65 -7.11 13.57
N VAL A 148 12.25 -8.16 14.28
CA VAL A 148 10.87 -8.65 14.29
C VAL A 148 10.21 -8.23 15.59
N ASN A 149 9.13 -7.46 15.50
CA ASN A 149 8.30 -7.17 16.65
C ASN A 149 7.44 -8.40 16.96
N TRP A 150 7.19 -8.65 18.25
CA TRP A 150 6.27 -9.72 18.65
C TRP A 150 4.91 -9.50 18.00
N TRP A 151 4.36 -10.54 17.37
CA TRP A 151 3.08 -10.48 16.68
C TRP A 151 2.23 -11.69 17.03
N ASN A 152 0.91 -11.52 17.01
CA ASN A 152 -0.04 -12.61 17.24
C ASN A 152 0.15 -13.73 16.18
N PRO A 153 0.62 -14.93 16.56
CA PRO A 153 0.89 -16.00 15.60
C PRO A 153 -0.39 -16.55 14.94
N LYS A 154 -1.58 -16.24 15.48
CA LYS A 154 -2.86 -16.60 14.82
C LYS A 154 -3.20 -15.67 13.65
N GLU A 155 -2.69 -14.44 13.67
CA GLU A 155 -2.94 -13.42 12.63
C GLU A 155 -1.86 -13.44 11.56
N MET A 156 -0.58 -13.48 11.95
CA MET A 156 0.54 -13.50 11.01
C MET A 156 0.67 -14.87 10.35
N LYS A 157 0.43 -14.92 9.04
CA LYS A 157 0.49 -16.17 8.26
C LYS A 157 1.89 -16.50 7.74
N PHE A 158 2.69 -15.47 7.50
CA PHE A 158 4.04 -15.60 6.96
C PHE A 158 4.86 -14.34 7.29
N TYR A 159 6.13 -14.54 7.62
CA TYR A 159 7.12 -13.48 7.79
C TYR A 159 8.48 -13.99 7.33
N TYR A 160 9.25 -13.14 6.65
CA TYR A 160 10.59 -13.45 6.18
C TYR A 160 11.48 -12.22 6.37
N ASP A 161 12.52 -12.38 7.20
CA ASP A 161 13.52 -11.34 7.46
C ASP A 161 14.60 -11.39 6.36
N GLY A 162 14.23 -10.92 5.18
CA GLY A 162 14.95 -11.22 3.94
C GLY A 162 14.71 -10.22 2.83
N GLN A 163 15.66 -10.13 1.90
CA GLN A 163 15.43 -9.45 0.62
C GLN A 163 14.60 -10.33 -0.30
N GLY A 164 13.69 -9.71 -1.05
CA GLY A 164 12.76 -10.44 -1.89
C GLY A 164 11.71 -9.55 -2.53
N PHE A 165 10.73 -10.18 -3.16
CA PHE A 165 9.62 -9.52 -3.82
C PHE A 165 8.37 -10.41 -3.81
N MET A 166 7.23 -9.85 -4.21
CA MET A 166 5.99 -10.60 -4.37
C MET A 166 5.48 -10.52 -5.82
N THR A 167 4.82 -11.59 -6.27
CA THR A 167 4.04 -11.58 -7.52
C THR A 167 2.58 -11.82 -7.19
N MET A 168 1.68 -11.19 -7.96
CA MET A 168 0.25 -11.41 -7.89
C MET A 168 -0.28 -11.79 -9.27
N LYS A 169 -0.95 -12.94 -9.38
CA LYS A 169 -1.70 -13.35 -10.55
C LYS A 169 -3.18 -13.27 -10.22
N ILE A 170 -3.92 -12.49 -10.99
CA ILE A 170 -5.36 -12.27 -10.80
C ILE A 170 -6.11 -12.80 -12.02
N THR A 171 -7.20 -13.51 -11.78
CA THR A 171 -8.21 -13.89 -12.78
C THR A 171 -9.58 -13.41 -12.32
N GLN A 172 -10.62 -13.63 -13.12
CA GLN A 172 -12.00 -13.32 -12.72
C GLN A 172 -12.45 -14.07 -11.45
N THR A 173 -11.81 -15.19 -11.11
CA THR A 173 -12.22 -16.06 -10.00
C THR A 173 -11.16 -16.23 -8.94
N ASP A 174 -9.88 -16.03 -9.26
CA ASP A 174 -8.78 -16.43 -8.40
C ASP A 174 -7.72 -15.33 -8.26
N VAL A 175 -7.12 -15.27 -7.08
CA VAL A 175 -5.89 -14.54 -6.80
C VAL A 175 -4.85 -15.53 -6.29
N ASP A 176 -3.66 -15.53 -6.90
CA ASP A 176 -2.47 -16.27 -6.45
C ASP A 176 -1.35 -15.27 -6.15
N ILE A 177 -0.91 -15.24 -4.90
CA ILE A 177 0.16 -14.38 -4.40
C ILE A 177 1.31 -15.26 -3.95
N LYS A 178 2.51 -14.95 -4.43
CA LYS A 178 3.73 -15.65 -4.07
C LYS A 178 4.77 -14.67 -3.58
N PHE A 179 5.42 -15.03 -2.48
CA PHE A 179 6.57 -14.32 -1.93
C PHE A 179 7.83 -15.07 -2.34
N TYR A 180 8.82 -14.34 -2.83
CA TYR A 180 10.10 -14.87 -3.27
C TYR A 180 11.23 -14.26 -2.47
N ASP A 181 12.30 -15.02 -2.27
CA ASP A 181 13.59 -14.45 -1.89
C ASP A 181 14.23 -13.72 -3.10
N ILE A 182 15.38 -13.10 -2.87
CA ILE A 182 16.09 -12.32 -3.88
C ILE A 182 16.63 -13.16 -5.06
N VAL A 183 16.78 -14.47 -4.89
CA VAL A 183 17.24 -15.38 -5.96
C VAL A 183 16.08 -16.04 -6.71
N GLY A 184 14.84 -15.81 -6.27
CA GLY A 184 13.63 -16.27 -6.94
C GLY A 184 13.06 -17.60 -6.42
N ASN A 185 13.47 -18.07 -5.24
CA ASN A 185 12.80 -19.21 -4.61
C ASN A 185 11.48 -18.77 -3.99
N VAL A 186 10.42 -19.57 -4.16
CA VAL A 186 9.13 -19.32 -3.51
C VAL A 186 9.24 -19.65 -2.02
N LEU A 187 8.99 -18.66 -1.18
CA LEU A 187 9.01 -18.79 0.28
C LEU A 187 7.62 -19.03 0.85
N HIS A 188 6.60 -18.45 0.22
CA HIS A 188 5.21 -18.58 0.65
C HIS A 188 4.25 -18.35 -0.52
N LYS A 189 3.08 -18.98 -0.41
CA LYS A 189 1.97 -18.82 -1.35
C LYS A 189 0.69 -18.60 -0.58
N TRP A 190 -0.08 -17.61 -1.01
CA TRP A 190 -1.44 -17.35 -0.53
C TRP A 190 -2.38 -17.27 -1.72
N THR A 191 -3.56 -17.89 -1.60
CA THR A 191 -4.57 -17.91 -2.66
C THR A 191 -5.96 -17.63 -2.12
N ALA A 192 -6.80 -16.99 -2.93
CA ALA A 192 -8.22 -16.86 -2.67
C ALA A 192 -9.03 -17.06 -3.94
N THR A 193 -10.23 -17.60 -3.79
CA THR A 193 -11.18 -17.82 -4.88
C THR A 193 -12.50 -17.13 -4.54
N LYS A 194 -13.03 -16.36 -5.49
CA LYS A 194 -14.39 -15.80 -5.47
C LYS A 194 -15.16 -16.41 -6.64
N PRO A 195 -16.24 -17.19 -6.43
CA PRO A 195 -17.01 -17.78 -7.53
C PRO A 195 -17.64 -16.69 -8.42
N LEU A 196 -17.96 -17.02 -9.67
CA LEU A 196 -18.63 -16.07 -10.59
C LEU A 196 -20.06 -15.74 -10.15
N TYR A 197 -20.69 -16.67 -9.43
CA TYR A 197 -22.04 -16.55 -8.88
C TYR A 197 -21.98 -16.90 -7.40
N SER A 198 -22.59 -16.07 -6.55
CA SER A 198 -22.87 -16.46 -5.18
C SER A 198 -23.95 -17.55 -5.20
N PRO A 199 -23.78 -18.68 -4.49
CA PRO A 199 -24.91 -19.56 -4.24
C PRO A 199 -25.99 -18.75 -3.51
N MET A 200 -27.23 -18.82 -4.01
CA MET A 200 -28.41 -18.30 -3.33
C MET A 200 -28.59 -18.95 -1.97
#